data_AF-A0AAD5K9X5-F1
#
_entry.id   AF-A0AAD5K9X5-F1
#
_cell.length_a   1.000
_cell.length_b   1.000
_cell.length_c   1.000
_cell.angle_alpha   90.00
_cell.angle_beta   90.00
_cell.angle_gamma   90.00
#
_symmetry.space_group_name_H-M   'P 1'
#
loop_
_entity.id
_entity.type
_entity.pdbx_description
1 polymer ?
#
loop_
_entity_poly.entity_id
_entity_poly.type
_entity_poly.pdbx_seq_one_letter_code
_entity_poly.pdbx_strand_id
1 'polypeptide(L)'
;MSVVAKNDPELNRLAENMMERTNVSDSDVVAGGLELTFSAAIDDAENLEQLGPVIKQITETGRQEAFVDQLDNLVRKKDAEIERMCNAHYQEFVQAVDQLLKVRQGSVALRQKIADVNIALQTRGSRLSEKRRELIEARRVQQNVEDAIEVLQKSLTMLELANQANGQLESKKYYSALKTLDSLENEHLQDMPSYTFVQHISKGVPLTQKLVQDDVTVQLREWLATVRGVSREIGSLAMQRMQERQDRWRAKTADNPKLRYLQHHNVNSAIEMVVNEGLECMFYRRRHEFKASYEEDRRAQANLALSAPINLRDGNMTPFEALLQDIVGFFIIEHIVMHSTQDFRSRGEVDALWEMVTGKIILVVSESLKGCRDPELFLRIKFSLLIFIQTLESFDYLVKPLQETLLTLFQRYSELLINQYSEVFEKIVQEDECMPMTVENADELREVMQYTRFRPDREFLKRHGFPLRLPFSKVFPTCCRDVSAFVHQFYQFAEGFSQTHGEMDDILKKAVDSLLIQKVNAILLKKLQSTNLSQIVQIIINIEYFESTCPDFEMLLMETRSFHRSGRIHLKASSTFKETRRRAEKRIFELVNSKLDEFLELAEFDW
;
A
#
# COMPACT_ATOMS: atom_id res chain seq x y z
N MET A 1 54.41 9.85 -14.76
CA MET A 1 55.30 9.73 -13.59
C MET A 1 54.79 8.56 -12.74
N SER A 2 55.60 8.01 -11.82
CA SER A 2 55.49 6.62 -11.33
C SER A 2 55.78 5.62 -12.46
N VAL A 3 56.88 4.85 -12.52
CA VAL A 3 57.80 4.23 -11.54
C VAL A 3 57.29 2.89 -10.99
N VAL A 4 57.48 1.83 -11.80
CA VAL A 4 57.86 0.50 -11.33
C VAL A 4 58.97 -0.01 -12.26
N ALA A 5 60.19 -0.14 -11.74
CA ALA A 5 61.30 -0.79 -12.42
C ALA A 5 61.78 -1.97 -11.57
N LYS A 6 62.07 -3.11 -12.20
CA LYS A 6 62.63 -4.28 -11.52
C LYS A 6 64.16 -4.20 -11.52
N ASN A 7 64.77 -4.65 -10.42
CA ASN A 7 66.20 -4.92 -10.36
C ASN A 7 66.51 -6.27 -11.03
N ASP A 8 67.62 -6.36 -11.75
CA ASP A 8 68.29 -7.62 -12.10
C ASP A 8 69.82 -7.44 -11.90
N PRO A 9 70.47 -8.17 -10.98
CA PRO A 9 71.83 -7.86 -10.54
C PRO A 9 72.91 -8.86 -11.02
N GLU A 10 73.18 -8.95 -12.34
CA GLU A 10 74.25 -9.84 -12.87
C GLU A 10 75.42 -9.16 -13.60
N LEU A 11 75.34 -7.87 -13.99
CA LEU A 11 76.49 -7.17 -14.62
C LEU A 11 77.43 -6.53 -13.60
N ASN A 12 78.10 -7.37 -12.81
CA ASN A 12 79.23 -6.95 -11.98
C ASN A 12 80.38 -7.99 -12.08
N ARG A 13 81.64 -7.51 -12.07
CA ARG A 13 82.91 -8.22 -12.34
C ARG A 13 83.19 -8.54 -13.83
N LEU A 14 84.17 -7.82 -14.40
CA LEU A 14 85.32 -8.30 -15.22
C LEU A 14 85.86 -7.20 -16.16
N ALA A 15 86.65 -6.23 -15.65
CA ALA A 15 87.68 -5.46 -16.40
C ALA A 15 88.35 -4.31 -15.59
N GLU A 16 88.97 -4.58 -14.43
CA GLU A 16 89.92 -3.62 -13.80
C GLU A 16 91.12 -4.35 -13.18
N ASN A 17 92.34 -4.11 -13.70
CA ASN A 17 93.62 -4.30 -12.98
C ASN A 17 94.88 -3.91 -13.82
N MET A 18 95.82 -3.18 -13.18
CA MET A 18 97.27 -3.01 -13.50
C MET A 18 97.66 -2.22 -14.78
N MET A 19 98.77 -1.43 -14.85
CA MET A 19 99.82 -1.03 -13.88
C MET A 19 100.12 0.52 -13.95
N GLU A 20 101.28 1.21 -13.89
CA GLU A 20 102.75 0.97 -13.82
C GLU A 20 103.51 2.24 -13.25
N ARG A 21 104.87 2.34 -13.23
CA ARG A 21 105.64 3.44 -12.56
C ARG A 21 107.14 3.67 -12.98
N THR A 22 107.65 4.93 -12.85
CA THR A 22 109.03 5.42 -12.41
C THR A 22 110.34 5.10 -13.22
N ASN A 23 111.56 5.69 -13.03
CA ASN A 23 112.07 7.11 -12.89
C ASN A 23 113.65 7.25 -12.77
N VAL A 24 114.34 8.09 -13.60
CA VAL A 24 115.43 9.11 -13.29
C VAL A 24 116.96 8.83 -12.95
N SER A 25 117.88 9.45 -13.75
CA SER A 25 119.23 10.16 -13.59
C SER A 25 120.65 9.60 -13.16
N ASP A 26 121.66 9.89 -14.02
CA ASP A 26 122.98 10.63 -13.89
C ASP A 26 124.28 10.24 -13.09
N SER A 27 125.43 10.45 -13.77
CA SER A 27 126.66 11.25 -13.41
C SER A 27 128.09 10.63 -13.26
N ASP A 28 129.06 11.35 -13.88
CA ASP A 28 130.53 11.51 -13.75
C ASP A 28 131.51 10.29 -13.64
N VAL A 29 132.49 10.06 -14.55
CA VAL A 29 133.79 10.77 -14.83
C VAL A 29 134.62 11.20 -13.61
N VAL A 30 135.97 11.30 -13.63
CA VAL A 30 137.03 11.37 -14.69
C VAL A 30 138.28 10.60 -14.17
N ALA A 31 139.39 10.27 -14.87
CA ALA A 31 139.91 10.45 -16.24
C ALA A 31 141.00 9.35 -16.52
N GLY A 32 141.73 9.39 -17.66
CA GLY A 32 143.05 8.74 -17.76
C GLY A 32 143.58 8.28 -19.13
N GLY A 33 142.75 8.12 -20.17
CA GLY A 33 143.16 7.49 -21.44
C GLY A 33 142.69 8.24 -22.68
N LEU A 34 143.56 9.09 -23.27
CA LEU A 34 143.18 10.04 -24.32
C LEU A 34 142.95 9.42 -25.72
N GLU A 35 143.54 8.25 -26.03
CA GLU A 35 143.18 7.47 -27.23
C GLU A 35 141.89 6.67 -27.04
N LEU A 36 141.66 6.16 -25.82
CA LEU A 36 140.43 5.43 -25.48
C LEU A 36 139.20 6.35 -25.50
N THR A 37 139.33 7.60 -25.06
CA THR A 37 138.21 8.55 -25.01
C THR A 37 137.57 8.80 -26.37
N PHE A 38 138.31 8.85 -27.48
CA PHE A 38 137.69 9.13 -28.77
C PHE A 38 136.96 7.92 -29.38
N SER A 39 137.40 6.69 -29.09
CA SER A 39 136.63 5.50 -29.48
C SER A 39 135.41 5.29 -28.58
N ALA A 40 135.56 5.48 -27.27
CA ALA A 40 134.47 5.29 -26.30
C ALA A 40 133.36 6.36 -26.42
N ALA A 41 133.70 7.60 -26.78
CA ALA A 41 132.71 8.68 -26.92
C ALA A 41 131.79 8.57 -28.15
N ILE A 42 131.95 7.53 -28.98
CA ILE A 42 131.13 7.27 -30.18
C ILE A 42 130.34 5.95 -30.08
N ASP A 43 130.80 4.98 -29.29
CA ASP A 43 130.09 3.70 -29.11
C ASP A 43 128.84 3.83 -28.20
N ASP A 44 128.84 4.74 -27.21
CA ASP A 44 127.69 5.04 -26.34
C ASP A 44 127.09 6.42 -26.62
N ALA A 45 125.78 6.45 -26.92
CA ALA A 45 125.07 7.62 -27.48
C ALA A 45 124.87 8.83 -26.54
N GLU A 46 125.29 8.73 -25.26
CA GLU A 46 125.04 9.75 -24.24
C GLU A 46 126.21 10.75 -24.07
N ASN A 47 127.40 10.48 -24.64
CA ASN A 47 128.60 11.34 -24.49
C ASN A 47 128.69 12.52 -25.48
N LEU A 48 127.56 12.96 -26.04
CA LEU A 48 127.48 14.04 -27.05
C LEU A 48 128.11 15.38 -26.60
N GLU A 49 128.13 15.68 -25.29
CA GLU A 49 128.74 16.91 -24.77
C GLU A 49 130.28 16.94 -24.87
N GLN A 50 130.94 15.77 -24.95
CA GLN A 50 132.41 15.69 -25.06
C GLN A 50 132.94 16.10 -26.45
N LEU A 51 132.08 16.17 -27.47
CA LEU A 51 132.48 16.66 -28.80
C LEU A 51 132.89 18.14 -28.80
N GLY A 52 132.28 18.98 -27.95
CA GLY A 52 132.56 20.42 -27.90
C GLY A 52 134.04 20.74 -27.63
N PRO A 53 134.63 20.25 -26.51
CA PRO A 53 136.05 20.41 -26.21
C PRO A 53 136.98 19.84 -27.29
N VAL A 54 136.67 18.65 -27.82
CA VAL A 54 137.52 17.97 -28.82
C VAL A 54 137.54 18.73 -30.14
N ILE A 55 136.38 19.15 -30.66
CA ILE A 55 136.27 20.00 -31.87
C ILE A 55 137.06 21.29 -31.65
N LYS A 56 136.93 21.93 -30.48
CA LYS A 56 137.67 23.16 -30.16
C LYS A 56 139.19 22.96 -30.18
N GLN A 57 139.68 21.88 -29.57
CA GLN A 57 141.11 21.53 -29.56
C GLN A 57 141.64 21.21 -30.98
N ILE A 58 140.81 20.64 -31.86
CA ILE A 58 141.15 20.39 -33.27
C ILE A 58 141.22 21.70 -34.08
N THR A 59 140.34 22.67 -33.83
CA THR A 59 140.48 24.03 -34.41
C THR A 59 141.71 24.75 -33.90
N GLU A 60 142.00 24.70 -32.59
CA GLU A 60 143.16 25.40 -31.99
C GLU A 60 144.51 24.77 -32.42
N THR A 61 144.53 23.49 -32.81
CA THR A 61 145.73 22.79 -33.33
C THR A 61 145.82 22.74 -34.86
N GLY A 62 144.84 23.27 -35.60
CA GLY A 62 144.85 23.37 -37.06
C GLY A 62 144.74 22.05 -37.82
N ARG A 63 144.30 20.94 -37.18
CA ARG A 63 144.29 19.59 -37.76
C ARG A 63 142.92 19.17 -38.31
N GLN A 64 142.24 20.08 -39.00
CA GLN A 64 140.84 19.88 -39.40
C GLN A 64 140.66 18.83 -40.51
N GLU A 65 141.48 18.84 -41.56
CA GLU A 65 141.32 17.92 -42.71
C GLU A 65 141.48 16.44 -42.30
N ALA A 66 142.49 16.14 -41.48
CA ALA A 66 142.76 14.79 -40.97
C ALA A 66 141.61 14.22 -40.09
N PHE A 67 140.76 15.08 -39.54
CA PHE A 67 139.56 14.65 -38.80
C PHE A 67 138.40 14.28 -39.76
N VAL A 68 138.22 15.05 -40.84
CA VAL A 68 137.21 14.75 -41.87
C VAL A 68 137.53 13.41 -42.54
N ASP A 69 138.79 13.15 -42.88
CA ASP A 69 139.23 11.86 -43.42
C ASP A 69 138.91 10.68 -42.48
N GLN A 70 139.03 10.85 -41.16
CA GLN A 70 138.66 9.81 -40.19
C GLN A 70 137.14 9.59 -40.12
N LEU A 71 136.35 10.67 -40.18
CA LEU A 71 134.88 10.58 -40.17
C LEU A 71 134.36 9.89 -41.44
N ASP A 72 134.90 10.23 -42.61
CA ASP A 72 134.52 9.63 -43.90
C ASP A 72 134.85 8.13 -43.94
N ASN A 73 135.96 7.72 -43.33
CA ASN A 73 136.30 6.30 -43.16
C ASN A 73 135.35 5.58 -42.18
N LEU A 74 134.86 6.25 -41.13
CA LEU A 74 133.89 5.68 -40.19
C LEU A 74 132.51 5.52 -40.83
N VAL A 75 132.04 6.51 -41.60
CA VAL A 75 130.79 6.42 -42.38
C VAL A 75 130.86 5.23 -43.34
N ARG A 76 131.91 5.13 -44.16
CA ARG A 76 132.09 3.99 -45.08
C ARG A 76 132.15 2.63 -44.37
N LYS A 77 132.72 2.58 -43.16
CA LYS A 77 132.72 1.35 -42.33
C LYS A 77 131.31 0.98 -41.87
N LYS A 78 130.48 1.96 -41.47
CA LYS A 78 129.10 1.73 -41.05
C LYS A 78 128.16 1.43 -42.21
N ASP A 79 128.33 2.07 -43.37
CA ASP A 79 127.61 1.72 -44.59
C ASP A 79 127.90 0.27 -45.01
N ALA A 80 129.17 -0.15 -44.99
CA ALA A 80 129.54 -1.55 -45.28
C ALA A 80 129.03 -2.56 -44.23
N GLU A 81 128.80 -2.13 -42.99
CA GLU A 81 128.20 -2.94 -41.91
C GLU A 81 126.68 -3.08 -42.12
N ILE A 82 126.01 -1.99 -42.50
CA ILE A 82 124.59 -1.98 -42.91
C ILE A 82 124.40 -2.82 -44.18
N GLU A 83 125.23 -2.68 -45.21
CA GLU A 83 125.19 -3.51 -46.42
C GLU A 83 125.36 -5.00 -46.10
N ARG A 84 126.24 -5.37 -45.17
CA ARG A 84 126.36 -6.77 -44.72
C ARG A 84 125.10 -7.27 -44.02
N MET A 85 124.53 -6.50 -43.10
CA MET A 85 123.30 -6.88 -42.40
C MET A 85 122.10 -6.96 -43.35
N CYS A 86 121.98 -6.01 -44.29
CA CYS A 86 120.96 -6.03 -45.32
C CYS A 86 121.13 -7.23 -46.26
N ASN A 87 122.34 -7.57 -46.70
CA ASN A 87 122.58 -8.76 -47.53
C ASN A 87 122.32 -10.08 -46.78
N ALA A 88 122.54 -10.13 -45.46
CA ALA A 88 122.25 -11.30 -44.64
C ALA A 88 120.75 -11.53 -44.40
N HIS A 89 119.97 -10.46 -44.17
CA HIS A 89 118.55 -10.55 -43.76
C HIS A 89 117.54 -9.98 -44.78
N TYR A 90 117.96 -9.69 -46.02
CA TYR A 90 117.11 -9.11 -47.08
C TYR A 90 115.75 -9.81 -47.23
N GLN A 91 115.76 -11.15 -47.22
CA GLN A 91 114.58 -11.97 -47.45
C GLN A 91 113.58 -11.94 -46.29
N GLU A 92 114.04 -11.69 -45.07
CA GLU A 92 113.18 -11.50 -43.88
C GLU A 92 112.62 -10.09 -43.83
N PHE A 93 113.45 -9.07 -44.14
CA PHE A 93 113.01 -7.69 -44.25
C PHE A 93 111.91 -7.51 -45.32
N VAL A 94 112.09 -8.09 -46.51
CA VAL A 94 111.07 -8.05 -47.57
C VAL A 94 109.78 -8.76 -47.14
N GLN A 95 109.85 -9.86 -46.40
CA GLN A 95 108.66 -10.54 -45.84
C GLN A 95 107.95 -9.68 -44.79
N ALA A 96 108.70 -9.02 -43.88
CA ALA A 96 108.11 -8.13 -42.88
C ALA A 96 107.40 -6.93 -43.53
N VAL A 97 108.00 -6.33 -44.56
CA VAL A 97 107.40 -5.23 -45.33
C VAL A 97 106.15 -5.69 -46.09
N ASP A 98 106.18 -6.85 -46.74
CA ASP A 98 105.02 -7.44 -47.43
C ASP A 98 103.88 -7.78 -46.44
N GLN A 99 104.19 -8.31 -45.25
CA GLN A 99 103.20 -8.50 -44.18
C GLN A 99 102.58 -7.18 -43.73
N LEU A 100 103.40 -6.13 -43.51
CA LEU A 100 102.91 -4.79 -43.16
C LEU A 100 102.02 -4.18 -44.25
N LEU A 101 102.37 -4.38 -45.52
CA LEU A 101 101.54 -3.96 -46.66
C LEU A 101 100.23 -4.74 -46.74
N LYS A 102 100.24 -6.05 -46.49
CA LYS A 102 99.04 -6.90 -46.42
C LYS A 102 98.12 -6.52 -45.26
N VAL A 103 98.67 -6.26 -44.07
CA VAL A 103 97.92 -5.76 -42.91
C VAL A 103 97.34 -4.38 -43.19
N ARG A 104 98.10 -3.47 -43.84
CA ARG A 104 97.60 -2.16 -44.27
C ARG A 104 96.45 -2.28 -45.29
N GLN A 105 96.57 -3.14 -46.29
CA GLN A 105 95.50 -3.43 -47.26
C GLN A 105 94.26 -4.03 -46.57
N GLY A 106 94.46 -5.01 -45.68
CA GLY A 106 93.39 -5.62 -44.88
C GLY A 106 92.68 -4.61 -43.98
N SER A 107 93.41 -3.70 -43.34
CA SER A 107 92.86 -2.62 -42.53
C SER A 107 92.05 -1.61 -43.35
N VAL A 108 92.53 -1.23 -44.54
CA VAL A 108 91.77 -0.37 -45.48
C VAL A 108 90.48 -1.08 -45.96
N ALA A 109 90.57 -2.36 -46.32
CA ALA A 109 89.41 -3.16 -46.74
C ALA A 109 88.40 -3.40 -45.59
N LEU A 110 88.88 -3.57 -44.36
CA LEU A 110 88.03 -3.67 -43.17
C LEU A 110 87.36 -2.33 -42.87
N ARG A 111 88.08 -1.21 -42.97
CA ARG A 111 87.51 0.14 -42.81
C ARG A 111 86.43 0.42 -43.85
N GLN A 112 86.63 -0.03 -45.09
CA GLN A 112 85.61 0.07 -46.13
C GLN A 112 84.38 -0.78 -45.77
N LYS A 113 84.55 -2.06 -45.41
CA LYS A 113 83.43 -2.92 -44.97
C LYS A 113 82.68 -2.35 -43.76
N ILE A 114 83.37 -1.73 -42.80
CA ILE A 114 82.74 -1.05 -41.65
C ILE A 114 81.94 0.17 -42.11
N ALA A 115 82.45 0.96 -43.05
CA ALA A 115 81.71 2.08 -43.64
C ALA A 115 80.46 1.59 -44.41
N ASP A 116 80.61 0.57 -45.26
CA ASP A 116 79.52 -0.03 -46.04
C ASP A 116 78.42 -0.61 -45.13
N VAL A 117 78.82 -1.33 -44.07
CA VAL A 117 77.89 -1.88 -43.06
C VAL A 117 77.23 -0.76 -42.25
N ASN A 118 77.94 0.30 -41.88
CA ASN A 118 77.34 1.45 -41.19
C ASN A 118 76.32 2.17 -42.09
N ILE A 119 76.64 2.41 -43.37
CA ILE A 119 75.70 3.00 -44.34
C ILE A 119 74.48 2.10 -44.52
N ALA A 120 74.67 0.78 -44.65
CA ALA A 120 73.57 -0.18 -44.75
C ALA A 120 72.72 -0.24 -43.47
N LEU A 121 73.34 -0.15 -42.29
CA LEU A 121 72.66 -0.12 -40.99
C LEU A 121 71.85 1.17 -40.81
N GLN A 122 72.41 2.33 -41.12
CA GLN A 122 71.69 3.61 -41.08
C GLN A 122 70.54 3.64 -42.10
N THR A 123 70.74 3.10 -43.31
CA THR A 123 69.70 3.01 -44.36
C THR A 123 68.58 2.05 -43.99
N ARG A 124 68.88 0.94 -43.29
CA ARG A 124 67.85 0.02 -42.78
C ARG A 124 67.17 0.57 -41.52
N GLY A 125 67.93 1.21 -40.63
CA GLY A 125 67.44 1.80 -39.38
C GLY A 125 66.51 2.99 -39.60
N SER A 126 66.81 3.86 -40.58
CA SER A 126 65.90 4.95 -40.97
C SER A 126 64.58 4.42 -41.52
N ARG A 127 64.62 3.47 -42.48
CA ARG A 127 63.41 2.80 -43.02
C ARG A 127 62.59 2.08 -41.93
N LEU A 128 63.26 1.45 -40.96
CA LEU A 128 62.60 0.79 -39.83
C LEU A 128 61.98 1.80 -38.85
N SER A 129 62.66 2.92 -38.59
CA SER A 129 62.14 4.03 -37.78
C SER A 129 60.90 4.65 -38.43
N GLU A 130 60.93 4.84 -39.76
CA GLU A 130 59.79 5.33 -40.53
C GLU A 130 58.60 4.34 -40.49
N LYS A 131 58.82 3.04 -40.71
CA LYS A 131 57.75 2.05 -40.56
C LYS A 131 57.25 1.91 -39.13
N ARG A 132 58.09 2.17 -38.11
CA ARG A 132 57.65 2.25 -36.71
C ARG A 132 56.78 3.50 -36.46
N ARG A 133 57.12 4.64 -37.08
CA ARG A 133 56.31 5.88 -37.03
C ARG A 133 54.93 5.67 -37.68
N GLU A 134 54.90 5.05 -38.86
CA GLU A 134 53.64 4.64 -39.51
C GLU A 134 52.81 3.70 -38.63
N LEU A 135 53.43 2.68 -38.01
CA LEU A 135 52.73 1.73 -37.14
C LEU A 135 52.15 2.40 -35.88
N ILE A 136 52.84 3.38 -35.31
CA ILE A 136 52.35 4.15 -34.16
C ILE A 136 51.14 5.00 -34.56
N GLU A 137 51.20 5.70 -35.69
CA GLU A 137 50.06 6.52 -36.14
C GLU A 137 48.87 5.66 -36.58
N ALA A 138 49.12 4.50 -37.20
CA ALA A 138 48.09 3.52 -37.51
C ALA A 138 47.40 2.97 -36.26
N ARG A 139 48.14 2.68 -35.17
CA ARG A 139 47.58 2.29 -33.87
C ARG A 139 46.80 3.43 -33.20
N ARG A 140 47.25 4.68 -33.35
CA ARG A 140 46.52 5.86 -32.87
C ARG A 140 45.20 6.04 -33.61
N VAL A 141 45.19 5.86 -34.94
CA VAL A 141 43.97 5.87 -35.74
C VAL A 141 43.05 4.69 -35.36
N GLN A 142 43.60 3.51 -35.11
CA GLN A 142 42.82 2.36 -34.60
C GLN A 142 42.15 2.68 -33.25
N GLN A 143 42.88 3.21 -32.26
CA GLN A 143 42.31 3.60 -30.97
C GLN A 143 41.19 4.64 -31.14
N ASN A 144 41.43 5.71 -31.92
CA ASN A 144 40.42 6.72 -32.21
C ASN A 144 39.15 6.14 -32.87
N VAL A 145 39.28 5.05 -33.65
CA VAL A 145 38.15 4.35 -34.28
C VAL A 145 37.43 3.43 -33.28
N GLU A 146 38.15 2.73 -32.41
CA GLU A 146 37.58 1.92 -31.33
C GLU A 146 36.80 2.79 -30.34
N ASP A 147 37.40 3.90 -29.88
CA ASP A 147 36.77 4.91 -29.01
C ASP A 147 35.49 5.48 -29.67
N ALA A 148 35.54 5.79 -30.98
CA ALA A 148 34.39 6.30 -31.72
C ALA A 148 33.27 5.25 -31.90
N ILE A 149 33.62 3.97 -32.06
CA ILE A 149 32.64 2.87 -32.12
C ILE A 149 31.93 2.71 -30.77
N GLU A 150 32.66 2.78 -29.65
CA GLU A 150 32.06 2.69 -28.31
C GLU A 150 31.08 3.85 -28.05
N VAL A 151 31.47 5.08 -28.37
CA VAL A 151 30.61 6.27 -28.26
C VAL A 151 29.38 6.16 -29.16
N LEU A 152 29.53 5.65 -30.39
CA LEU A 152 28.41 5.43 -31.30
C LEU A 152 27.43 4.37 -30.76
N GLN A 153 27.93 3.26 -30.23
CA GLN A 153 27.09 2.22 -29.62
C GLN A 153 26.31 2.75 -28.41
N LYS A 154 26.96 3.50 -27.52
CA LYS A 154 26.30 4.19 -26.39
C LYS A 154 25.27 5.24 -26.84
N SER A 155 25.53 5.92 -27.95
CA SER A 155 24.56 6.88 -28.52
C SER A 155 23.33 6.18 -29.12
N LEU A 156 23.50 4.99 -29.70
CA LEU A 156 22.42 4.21 -30.30
C LEU A 156 21.45 3.69 -29.24
N THR A 157 21.95 3.06 -28.17
CA THR A 157 21.08 2.53 -27.10
C THR A 157 20.28 3.62 -26.41
N MET A 158 20.85 4.82 -26.22
CA MET A 158 20.13 5.97 -25.67
C MET A 158 19.04 6.48 -26.64
N LEU A 159 19.30 6.51 -27.95
CA LEU A 159 18.28 6.83 -28.96
C LEU A 159 17.18 5.77 -29.04
N GLU A 160 17.51 4.48 -28.91
CA GLU A 160 16.55 3.37 -28.84
C GLU A 160 15.65 3.48 -27.61
N LEU A 161 16.21 3.80 -26.43
CA LEU A 161 15.44 4.04 -25.20
C LEU A 161 14.55 5.29 -25.28
N ALA A 162 15.04 6.39 -25.89
CA ALA A 162 14.23 7.57 -26.13
C ALA A 162 13.06 7.28 -27.10
N ASN A 163 13.31 6.50 -28.15
CA ASN A 163 12.27 6.06 -29.07
C ASN A 163 11.28 5.07 -28.41
N GLN A 164 11.77 4.20 -27.53
CA GLN A 164 10.93 3.30 -26.72
C GLN A 164 10.03 4.11 -25.76
N ALA A 165 10.55 5.16 -25.12
CA ALA A 165 9.74 6.06 -24.29
C ALA A 165 8.64 6.72 -25.13
N ASN A 166 8.95 7.26 -26.32
CA ASN A 166 7.95 7.84 -27.22
C ASN A 166 6.85 6.83 -27.62
N GLY A 167 7.21 5.60 -28.02
CA GLY A 167 6.23 4.55 -28.33
C GLY A 167 5.41 4.10 -27.10
N GLN A 168 5.96 4.20 -25.89
CA GLN A 168 5.21 3.98 -24.64
C GLN A 168 4.24 5.14 -24.34
N LEU A 169 4.56 6.38 -24.73
CA LEU A 169 3.64 7.53 -24.64
C LEU A 169 2.49 7.42 -25.64
N GLU A 170 2.79 7.12 -26.91
CA GLU A 170 1.78 6.89 -27.96
C GLU A 170 0.81 5.76 -27.58
N SER A 171 1.32 4.69 -26.95
CA SER A 171 0.49 3.58 -26.43
C SER A 171 -0.11 3.83 -25.04
N LYS A 172 -0.08 5.07 -24.53
CA LYS A 172 -0.63 5.51 -23.22
C LYS A 172 -0.12 4.75 -21.99
N LYS A 173 1.09 4.20 -22.05
CA LYS A 173 1.75 3.46 -20.96
C LYS A 173 2.58 4.38 -20.09
N TYR A 174 1.94 5.42 -19.54
CA TYR A 174 2.59 6.52 -18.80
C TYR A 174 3.57 6.07 -17.71
N TYR A 175 3.24 5.03 -16.93
CA TYR A 175 4.15 4.48 -15.92
C TYR A 175 5.43 3.87 -16.54
N SER A 176 5.30 3.11 -17.63
CA SER A 176 6.45 2.57 -18.36
C SER A 176 7.28 3.70 -18.96
N ALA A 177 6.63 4.65 -19.63
CA ALA A 177 7.29 5.79 -20.25
C ALA A 177 8.10 6.61 -19.24
N LEU A 178 7.49 6.94 -18.09
CA LEU A 178 8.19 7.62 -17.01
C LEU A 178 9.38 6.80 -16.48
N LYS A 179 9.26 5.48 -16.34
CA LYS A 179 10.40 4.65 -15.92
C LYS A 179 11.52 4.61 -16.96
N THR A 180 11.20 4.49 -18.26
CA THR A 180 12.21 4.52 -19.33
C THR A 180 12.88 5.90 -19.42
N LEU A 181 12.15 6.99 -19.20
CA LEU A 181 12.71 8.35 -19.09
C LEU A 181 13.61 8.52 -17.85
N ASP A 182 13.23 7.95 -16.71
CA ASP A 182 13.97 7.98 -15.44
C ASP A 182 15.31 7.20 -15.54
N SER A 183 15.30 6.03 -16.20
CA SER A 183 16.52 5.31 -16.61
C SER A 183 17.37 6.13 -17.60
N LEU A 184 16.76 6.76 -18.59
CA LEU A 184 17.48 7.58 -19.57
C LEU A 184 18.18 8.78 -18.90
N GLU A 185 17.52 9.42 -17.93
CA GLU A 185 18.03 10.57 -17.18
C GLU A 185 19.17 10.20 -16.20
N ASN A 186 19.02 9.09 -15.47
CA ASN A 186 20.00 8.70 -14.45
C ASN A 186 21.14 7.81 -14.97
N GLU A 187 20.85 6.85 -15.86
CA GLU A 187 21.79 5.79 -16.25
C GLU A 187 22.53 6.11 -17.57
N HIS A 188 21.92 6.88 -18.48
CA HIS A 188 22.48 7.08 -19.84
C HIS A 188 22.84 8.53 -20.20
N LEU A 189 22.26 9.53 -19.53
CA LEU A 189 22.59 10.94 -19.78
C LEU A 189 23.80 11.45 -18.95
N GLN A 190 24.25 10.74 -17.90
CA GLN A 190 25.42 11.13 -17.10
C GLN A 190 26.76 10.67 -17.70
N ASP A 191 26.77 9.52 -18.39
CA ASP A 191 27.98 8.84 -18.88
C ASP A 191 28.56 9.40 -20.19
N MET A 192 27.91 10.39 -20.82
CA MET A 192 28.19 10.81 -22.20
C MET A 192 28.76 12.23 -22.32
N PRO A 193 29.68 12.48 -23.29
CA PRO A 193 30.10 13.84 -23.64
C PRO A 193 28.92 14.71 -24.09
N SER A 194 29.04 16.02 -23.89
CA SER A 194 27.95 17.01 -24.04
C SER A 194 27.60 17.38 -25.49
N TYR A 195 27.44 16.37 -26.36
CA TYR A 195 26.99 16.53 -27.74
C TYR A 195 25.64 17.26 -27.83
N THR A 196 25.39 17.97 -28.94
CA THR A 196 24.19 18.79 -29.12
C THR A 196 22.89 17.99 -28.99
N PHE A 197 22.81 16.78 -29.56
CA PHE A 197 21.63 15.92 -29.43
C PHE A 197 21.37 15.47 -27.98
N VAL A 198 22.42 15.16 -27.22
CA VAL A 198 22.35 14.86 -25.78
C VAL A 198 21.78 16.05 -25.00
N GLN A 199 22.23 17.28 -25.31
CA GLN A 199 21.67 18.49 -24.71
C GLN A 199 20.20 18.75 -25.08
N HIS A 200 19.77 18.39 -26.29
CA HIS A 200 18.36 18.50 -26.70
C HIS A 200 17.49 17.47 -25.99
N ILE A 201 17.95 16.22 -25.85
CA ILE A 201 17.23 15.15 -25.16
C ILE A 201 17.13 15.45 -23.66
N SER A 202 18.24 15.84 -23.01
CA SER A 202 18.26 16.27 -21.60
C SER A 202 17.29 17.43 -21.31
N LYS A 203 17.07 18.36 -22.25
CA LYS A 203 16.05 19.42 -22.13
C LYS A 203 14.63 18.94 -22.44
N GLY A 204 14.48 17.89 -23.26
CA GLY A 204 13.20 17.30 -23.65
C GLY A 204 12.60 16.37 -22.59
N VAL A 205 13.42 15.62 -21.86
CA VAL A 205 12.98 14.69 -20.80
C VAL A 205 12.06 15.36 -19.75
N PRO A 206 12.44 16.46 -19.06
CA PRO A 206 11.58 17.08 -18.05
C PRO A 206 10.32 17.72 -18.64
N LEU A 207 10.37 18.20 -19.88
CA LEU A 207 9.16 18.66 -20.60
C LEU A 207 8.21 17.51 -20.88
N THR A 208 8.74 16.34 -21.25
CA THR A 208 7.96 15.12 -21.52
C THR A 208 7.38 14.54 -20.24
N GLN A 209 8.16 14.48 -19.16
CA GLN A 209 7.68 14.10 -17.82
C GLN A 209 6.52 15.01 -17.38
N LYS A 210 6.64 16.33 -17.59
CA LYS A 210 5.56 17.27 -17.28
C LYS A 210 4.32 17.06 -18.16
N LEU A 211 4.47 16.87 -19.47
CA LEU A 211 3.34 16.58 -20.36
C LEU A 211 2.58 15.30 -19.93
N VAL A 212 3.30 14.28 -19.45
CA VAL A 212 2.68 13.10 -18.83
C VAL A 212 1.96 13.44 -17.53
N GLN A 213 2.54 14.27 -16.66
CA GLN A 213 1.90 14.71 -15.42
C GLN A 213 0.60 15.48 -15.70
N ASP A 214 0.61 16.39 -16.68
CA ASP A 214 -0.55 17.17 -17.10
C ASP A 214 -1.65 16.26 -17.72
N ASP A 215 -1.32 15.34 -18.64
CA ASP A 215 -2.28 14.40 -19.26
C ASP A 215 -2.87 13.40 -18.23
N VAL A 216 -2.05 12.85 -17.34
CA VAL A 216 -2.54 12.01 -16.21
C VAL A 216 -3.42 12.81 -15.25
N THR A 217 -3.14 14.11 -15.05
CA THR A 217 -4.02 14.99 -14.24
C THR A 217 -5.39 15.19 -14.91
N VAL A 218 -5.43 15.35 -16.24
CA VAL A 218 -6.70 15.43 -16.99
C VAL A 218 -7.48 14.12 -16.88
N GLN A 219 -6.84 12.98 -17.14
CA GLN A 219 -7.49 11.66 -17.06
C GLN A 219 -7.97 11.32 -15.65
N LEU A 220 -7.25 11.73 -14.60
CA LEU A 220 -7.70 11.59 -13.21
C LEU A 220 -8.96 12.44 -12.94
N ARG A 221 -9.05 13.65 -13.49
CA ARG A 221 -10.23 14.53 -13.36
C ARG A 221 -11.43 14.01 -14.14
N GLU A 222 -11.23 13.48 -15.34
CA GLU A 222 -12.27 12.81 -16.13
C GLU A 222 -12.79 11.55 -15.41
N TRP A 223 -11.89 10.77 -14.82
CA TRP A 223 -12.23 9.63 -13.98
C TRP A 223 -13.02 10.08 -12.74
N LEU A 224 -12.58 11.11 -12.00
CA LEU A 224 -13.29 11.64 -10.84
C LEU A 224 -14.70 12.15 -11.19
N ALA A 225 -14.88 12.77 -12.36
CA ALA A 225 -16.20 13.20 -12.85
C ALA A 225 -17.10 12.00 -13.21
N THR A 226 -16.54 10.99 -13.89
CA THR A 226 -17.26 9.75 -14.26
C THR A 226 -17.68 8.97 -13.02
N VAL A 227 -16.76 8.78 -12.08
CA VAL A 227 -16.98 8.13 -10.78
C VAL A 227 -18.06 8.84 -9.97
N ARG A 228 -18.07 10.19 -9.96
CA ARG A 228 -19.15 10.96 -9.33
C ARG A 228 -20.53 10.69 -9.95
N GLY A 229 -20.60 10.48 -11.27
CA GLY A 229 -21.85 10.13 -11.95
C GLY A 229 -22.37 8.74 -11.57
N VAL A 230 -21.48 7.73 -11.55
CA VAL A 230 -21.84 6.32 -11.33
C VAL A 230 -21.91 5.95 -9.83
N SER A 231 -21.40 6.79 -8.92
CA SER A 231 -21.37 6.55 -7.47
C SER A 231 -22.74 6.13 -6.90
N ARG A 232 -23.82 6.85 -7.24
CA ARG A 232 -25.17 6.53 -6.74
C ARG A 232 -25.66 5.15 -7.22
N GLU A 233 -25.36 4.80 -8.46
CA GLU A 233 -25.74 3.51 -9.06
C GLU A 233 -25.01 2.35 -8.37
N ILE A 234 -23.72 2.52 -8.06
CA ILE A 234 -22.94 1.56 -7.27
C ILE A 234 -23.55 1.39 -5.87
N GLY A 235 -23.89 2.49 -5.20
CA GLY A 235 -24.49 2.44 -3.86
C GLY A 235 -25.89 1.79 -3.85
N SER A 236 -26.72 2.12 -4.85
CA SER A 236 -28.04 1.51 -5.05
C SER A 236 -27.94 0.01 -5.29
N LEU A 237 -27.06 -0.42 -6.21
CA LEU A 237 -26.84 -1.84 -6.51
C LEU A 237 -26.24 -2.61 -5.32
N ALA A 238 -25.37 -1.98 -4.53
CA ALA A 238 -24.81 -2.58 -3.31
C ALA A 238 -25.88 -2.79 -2.24
N MET A 239 -26.71 -1.77 -1.96
CA MET A 239 -27.82 -1.87 -1.01
C MET A 239 -28.88 -2.88 -1.49
N GLN A 240 -29.20 -2.92 -2.80
CA GLN A 240 -30.09 -3.94 -3.38
C GLN A 240 -29.53 -5.35 -3.18
N ARG A 241 -28.24 -5.59 -3.48
CA ARG A 241 -27.60 -6.90 -3.26
C ARG A 241 -27.56 -7.31 -1.79
N MET A 242 -27.45 -6.34 -0.87
CA MET A 242 -27.54 -6.60 0.56
C MET A 242 -28.97 -6.98 0.97
N GLN A 243 -30.00 -6.30 0.45
CA GLN A 243 -31.40 -6.69 0.65
C GLN A 243 -31.68 -8.09 0.09
N GLU A 244 -31.24 -8.38 -1.14
CA GLU A 244 -31.34 -9.72 -1.75
C GLU A 244 -30.57 -10.79 -0.94
N ARG A 245 -29.45 -10.45 -0.29
CA ARG A 245 -28.75 -11.35 0.65
C ARG A 245 -29.59 -11.58 1.91
N GLN A 246 -30.17 -10.53 2.50
CA GLN A 246 -31.06 -10.64 3.67
C GLN A 246 -32.28 -11.53 3.36
N ASP A 247 -32.93 -11.36 2.21
CA ASP A 247 -34.15 -12.10 1.87
C ASP A 247 -33.87 -13.54 1.47
N ARG A 248 -32.74 -13.81 0.79
CA ARG A 248 -32.24 -15.19 0.60
C ARG A 248 -31.88 -15.85 1.92
N TRP A 249 -31.35 -15.11 2.90
CA TRP A 249 -31.07 -15.62 4.24
C TRP A 249 -32.38 -15.94 4.99
N ARG A 250 -33.34 -15.00 5.02
CA ARG A 250 -34.68 -15.20 5.60
C ARG A 250 -35.35 -16.46 5.03
N ALA A 251 -35.39 -16.61 3.69
CA ALA A 251 -35.98 -17.78 3.02
C ALA A 251 -35.27 -19.09 3.38
N LYS A 252 -33.94 -19.18 3.17
CA LYS A 252 -33.13 -20.36 3.55
C LYS A 252 -33.34 -20.78 5.00
N THR A 253 -33.55 -19.81 5.89
CA THR A 253 -33.64 -20.04 7.34
C THR A 253 -35.06 -20.36 7.82
N ALA A 254 -36.09 -19.92 7.09
CA ALA A 254 -37.46 -20.39 7.27
C ALA A 254 -37.66 -21.83 6.78
N ASP A 255 -37.11 -22.15 5.60
CA ASP A 255 -37.23 -23.47 4.95
C ASP A 255 -36.50 -24.60 5.70
N ASN A 256 -35.48 -24.27 6.50
CA ASN A 256 -34.65 -25.26 7.20
C ASN A 256 -34.99 -25.31 8.70
N PRO A 257 -35.65 -26.38 9.20
CA PRO A 257 -35.89 -26.56 10.64
C PRO A 257 -34.61 -26.57 11.49
N LYS A 258 -33.49 -27.00 10.88
CA LYS A 258 -32.15 -27.00 11.48
C LYS A 258 -31.39 -25.67 11.38
N LEU A 259 -31.94 -24.64 10.73
CA LEU A 259 -31.36 -23.30 10.70
C LEU A 259 -32.27 -22.24 11.32
N ARG A 260 -33.56 -22.52 11.52
CA ARG A 260 -34.58 -21.59 12.04
C ARG A 260 -34.20 -20.81 13.31
N TYR A 261 -33.28 -21.32 14.14
CA TYR A 261 -32.69 -20.58 15.27
C TYR A 261 -31.81 -19.38 14.87
N LEU A 262 -31.34 -19.31 13.62
CA LEU A 262 -30.58 -18.21 13.02
C LEU A 262 -31.46 -17.16 12.32
N GLN A 263 -32.78 -17.32 12.29
CA GLN A 263 -33.66 -16.44 11.51
C GLN A 263 -33.61 -14.96 11.96
N HIS A 264 -33.12 -14.73 13.19
CA HIS A 264 -32.94 -13.43 13.82
C HIS A 264 -31.46 -12.99 13.89
N HIS A 265 -30.52 -13.81 13.39
CA HIS A 265 -29.12 -13.42 13.28
C HIS A 265 -28.92 -12.49 12.07
N ASN A 266 -28.13 -11.44 12.26
CA ASN A 266 -27.83 -10.46 11.22
C ASN A 266 -27.01 -11.09 10.08
N VAL A 267 -27.23 -10.55 8.88
CA VAL A 267 -26.29 -10.63 7.75
C VAL A 267 -24.92 -10.08 8.20
N ASN A 268 -23.81 -10.55 7.61
CA ASN A 268 -22.44 -10.33 8.10
C ASN A 268 -22.07 -11.07 9.39
N SER A 269 -22.96 -11.87 9.99
CA SER A 269 -22.54 -12.80 11.05
C SER A 269 -21.57 -13.83 10.48
N ALA A 270 -20.55 -14.22 11.24
CA ALA A 270 -19.56 -15.23 10.82
C ALA A 270 -20.20 -16.57 10.34
N ILE A 271 -21.41 -16.88 10.81
CA ILE A 271 -22.18 -18.07 10.38
C ILE A 271 -22.80 -17.88 8.99
N GLU A 272 -23.16 -16.65 8.60
CA GLU A 272 -23.69 -16.34 7.27
C GLU A 272 -22.56 -16.20 6.24
N MET A 273 -21.45 -15.54 6.60
CA MET A 273 -20.28 -15.35 5.72
C MET A 273 -19.72 -16.70 5.19
N VAL A 274 -19.52 -17.67 6.09
CA VAL A 274 -19.01 -19.02 5.76
C VAL A 274 -19.98 -19.83 4.87
N VAL A 275 -21.25 -19.43 4.79
CA VAL A 275 -22.28 -20.07 3.94
C VAL A 275 -22.41 -19.39 2.56
N ASN A 276 -21.67 -18.30 2.32
CA ASN A 276 -21.90 -17.38 1.19
C ASN A 276 -20.59 -16.88 0.52
N GLU A 277 -19.48 -17.62 0.66
CA GLU A 277 -18.15 -17.23 0.15
C GLU A 277 -18.14 -16.98 -1.38
N GLY A 278 -17.48 -15.90 -1.80
CA GLY A 278 -17.49 -15.45 -3.20
C GLY A 278 -16.47 -14.36 -3.55
N LEU A 279 -15.24 -14.80 -3.83
CA LEU A 279 -14.20 -14.16 -4.67
C LEU A 279 -13.55 -12.82 -4.23
N GLU A 280 -12.27 -12.97 -3.85
CA GLU A 280 -11.07 -12.25 -4.29
C GLU A 280 -11.17 -11.01 -5.20
N CYS A 281 -10.25 -10.05 -5.01
CA CYS A 281 -9.76 -9.16 -6.09
C CYS A 281 -8.28 -8.73 -5.83
N MET A 282 -7.55 -8.28 -6.88
CA MET A 282 -6.08 -8.13 -6.86
C MET A 282 -5.52 -6.68 -6.74
N PHE A 283 -4.25 -6.56 -6.35
CA PHE A 283 -3.50 -5.32 -6.03
C PHE A 283 -2.66 -4.73 -7.20
N TYR A 284 -2.58 -3.39 -7.34
CA TYR A 284 -1.57 -2.68 -8.17
C TYR A 284 -1.19 -1.26 -7.63
N ARG A 285 0.02 -0.75 -7.90
CA ARG A 285 0.75 0.15 -6.95
C ARG A 285 1.08 1.58 -7.44
N ARG A 286 0.92 2.55 -6.52
CA ARG A 286 1.67 3.83 -6.28
C ARG A 286 1.86 4.92 -7.36
N ARG A 287 1.59 6.18 -6.98
CA ARG A 287 2.58 7.29 -6.80
C ARG A 287 2.00 8.41 -5.91
N HIS A 288 2.82 9.35 -5.42
CA HIS A 288 2.49 10.19 -4.24
C HIS A 288 1.95 11.61 -4.49
N GLU A 289 2.22 12.25 -5.63
CA GLU A 289 1.92 13.70 -5.79
C GLU A 289 0.43 14.01 -6.02
N PHE A 290 -0.27 13.11 -6.72
CA PHE A 290 -1.73 13.21 -6.94
C PHE A 290 -2.57 13.12 -5.67
N LYS A 291 -1.96 12.67 -4.56
CA LYS A 291 -2.61 12.38 -3.28
C LYS A 291 -3.37 13.59 -2.72
N ALA A 292 -2.72 14.73 -2.57
CA ALA A 292 -3.34 15.93 -1.99
C ALA A 292 -4.52 16.46 -2.84
N SER A 293 -4.39 16.48 -4.17
CA SER A 293 -5.49 16.89 -5.06
C SER A 293 -6.67 15.93 -4.99
N TYR A 294 -6.40 14.61 -4.96
CA TYR A 294 -7.43 13.58 -4.79
C TYR A 294 -8.14 13.73 -3.44
N GLU A 295 -7.39 13.95 -2.36
CA GLU A 295 -7.92 14.11 -1.00
C GLU A 295 -8.82 15.34 -0.87
N GLU A 296 -8.43 16.47 -1.47
CA GLU A 296 -9.24 17.70 -1.49
C GLU A 296 -10.49 17.54 -2.37
N ASP A 297 -10.36 17.05 -3.61
CA ASP A 297 -11.49 16.80 -4.52
C ASP A 297 -12.51 15.82 -3.90
N ARG A 298 -12.04 14.73 -3.27
CA ARG A 298 -12.93 13.72 -2.66
C ARG A 298 -13.55 14.21 -1.35
N ARG A 299 -12.84 15.02 -0.55
CA ARG A 299 -13.44 15.72 0.60
C ARG A 299 -14.52 16.72 0.15
N ALA A 300 -14.29 17.45 -0.93
CA ALA A 300 -15.28 18.35 -1.52
C ALA A 300 -16.50 17.58 -2.06
N GLN A 301 -16.29 16.43 -2.72
CA GLN A 301 -17.38 15.56 -3.19
C GLN A 301 -18.23 15.00 -2.03
N ALA A 302 -17.60 14.52 -0.95
CA ALA A 302 -18.32 14.06 0.25
C ALA A 302 -19.15 15.19 0.89
N ASN A 303 -18.55 16.37 1.08
CA ASN A 303 -19.25 17.55 1.59
C ASN A 303 -20.43 17.98 0.70
N LEU A 304 -20.30 17.84 -0.62
CA LEU A 304 -21.35 18.16 -1.59
C LEU A 304 -22.49 17.13 -1.57
N ALA A 305 -22.20 15.83 -1.49
CA ALA A 305 -23.24 14.80 -1.31
C ALA A 305 -24.03 15.05 0.00
N LEU A 306 -23.32 15.40 1.07
CA LEU A 306 -23.91 15.81 2.35
C LEU A 306 -24.62 17.18 2.32
N SER A 307 -24.56 17.97 1.25
CA SER A 307 -25.02 19.38 1.25
C SER A 307 -26.54 19.55 1.10
N ALA A 308 -27.24 18.53 0.59
CA ALA A 308 -28.68 18.60 0.36
C ALA A 308 -29.47 18.68 1.68
N PRO A 309 -30.43 19.62 1.82
CA PRO A 309 -31.37 19.61 2.93
C PRO A 309 -32.37 18.45 2.76
N ILE A 310 -32.58 17.67 3.81
CA ILE A 310 -33.48 16.52 3.81
C ILE A 310 -34.54 16.70 4.91
N ASN A 311 -35.81 16.55 4.53
CA ASN A 311 -36.95 16.55 5.44
C ASN A 311 -37.76 15.26 5.24
N LEU A 312 -37.78 14.38 6.23
CA LEU A 312 -38.51 13.10 6.14
C LEU A 312 -39.99 13.23 6.54
N ARG A 313 -40.43 14.41 7.00
CA ARG A 313 -41.79 14.64 7.52
C ARG A 313 -42.85 14.70 6.42
N ASP A 314 -42.44 14.97 5.19
CA ASP A 314 -43.32 15.10 4.03
C ASP A 314 -43.71 13.73 3.44
N GLY A 315 -43.42 12.63 4.16
CA GLY A 315 -43.68 11.24 3.78
C GLY A 315 -42.77 10.68 2.69
N ASN A 316 -42.02 11.53 2.00
CA ASN A 316 -41.12 11.16 0.90
C ASN A 316 -39.74 10.70 1.41
N MET A 317 -39.47 9.40 1.29
CA MET A 317 -38.19 8.79 1.70
C MET A 317 -37.11 8.87 0.60
N THR A 318 -37.45 9.14 -0.66
CA THR A 318 -36.51 9.08 -1.78
C THR A 318 -35.30 10.03 -1.65
N PRO A 319 -35.39 11.25 -1.08
CA PRO A 319 -34.21 12.08 -0.81
C PRO A 319 -33.24 11.46 0.21
N PHE A 320 -33.75 10.66 1.15
CA PHE A 320 -32.94 9.95 2.15
C PHE A 320 -32.29 8.71 1.56
N GLU A 321 -33.07 7.90 0.84
CA GLU A 321 -32.57 6.74 0.09
C GLU A 321 -31.46 7.16 -0.88
N ALA A 322 -31.66 8.25 -1.63
CA ALA A 322 -30.64 8.82 -2.50
C ALA A 322 -29.37 9.27 -1.77
N LEU A 323 -29.49 9.89 -0.58
CA LEU A 323 -28.32 10.23 0.23
C LEU A 323 -27.58 8.98 0.72
N LEU A 324 -28.29 7.98 1.22
CA LEU A 324 -27.68 6.72 1.67
C LEU A 324 -26.96 6.03 0.50
N GLN A 325 -27.56 6.02 -0.70
CA GLN A 325 -26.93 5.49 -1.93
C GLN A 325 -25.69 6.29 -2.35
N ASP A 326 -25.74 7.63 -2.33
CA ASP A 326 -24.57 8.47 -2.63
C ASP A 326 -23.40 8.17 -1.69
N ILE A 327 -23.70 8.03 -0.39
CA ILE A 327 -22.71 7.72 0.65
C ILE A 327 -22.16 6.29 0.50
N VAL A 328 -23.01 5.28 0.33
CA VAL A 328 -22.56 3.89 0.12
C VAL A 328 -21.67 3.80 -1.11
N GLY A 329 -22.08 4.42 -2.22
CA GLY A 329 -21.25 4.52 -3.43
C GLY A 329 -19.89 5.14 -3.15
N PHE A 330 -19.87 6.30 -2.50
CA PHE A 330 -18.64 7.02 -2.18
C PHE A 330 -17.68 6.16 -1.35
N PHE A 331 -18.14 5.53 -0.27
CA PHE A 331 -17.29 4.73 0.61
C PHE A 331 -16.90 3.37 0.01
N ILE A 332 -17.73 2.74 -0.82
CA ILE A 332 -17.30 1.56 -1.60
C ILE A 332 -16.15 1.93 -2.55
N ILE A 333 -16.23 3.08 -3.22
CA ILE A 333 -15.15 3.58 -4.08
C ILE A 333 -13.88 3.86 -3.25
N GLU A 334 -13.99 4.55 -2.11
CA GLU A 334 -12.82 4.81 -1.24
C GLU A 334 -12.21 3.51 -0.67
N HIS A 335 -13.04 2.53 -0.29
CA HIS A 335 -12.58 1.21 0.16
C HIS A 335 -11.83 0.46 -0.94
N ILE A 336 -12.36 0.45 -2.17
CA ILE A 336 -11.71 -0.19 -3.33
C ILE A 336 -10.41 0.53 -3.68
N VAL A 337 -10.36 1.86 -3.68
CA VAL A 337 -9.14 2.64 -3.90
C VAL A 337 -8.10 2.35 -2.80
N MET A 338 -8.50 2.30 -1.54
CA MET A 338 -7.62 2.03 -0.40
C MET A 338 -7.03 0.61 -0.40
N HIS A 339 -7.75 -0.40 -0.89
CA HIS A 339 -7.26 -1.79 -0.94
C HIS A 339 -6.53 -2.14 -2.25
N SER A 340 -6.92 -1.54 -3.38
CA SER A 340 -6.22 -1.75 -4.65
C SER A 340 -4.86 -1.09 -4.68
N THR A 341 -4.74 0.12 -4.09
CA THR A 341 -3.50 0.94 -4.09
C THR A 341 -2.68 0.79 -2.81
N GLN A 342 -1.38 1.14 -2.88
CA GLN A 342 -0.53 1.31 -1.70
C GLN A 342 -0.24 2.79 -1.46
N ASP A 343 -0.37 3.22 -0.20
CA ASP A 343 -0.02 4.54 0.36
C ASP A 343 -0.77 5.76 -0.22
N PHE A 344 -1.55 5.58 -1.30
CA PHE A 344 -2.26 6.66 -2.01
C PHE A 344 -3.36 7.31 -1.18
N ARG A 345 -4.09 6.54 -0.36
CA ARG A 345 -5.14 7.06 0.52
C ARG A 345 -4.88 6.67 1.97
N SER A 346 -5.02 7.62 2.90
CA SER A 346 -4.85 7.37 4.33
C SER A 346 -6.12 6.77 4.94
N ARG A 347 -6.01 5.62 5.63
CA ARG A 347 -7.16 5.01 6.34
C ARG A 347 -7.79 5.98 7.34
N GLY A 348 -6.97 6.66 8.15
CA GLY A 348 -7.44 7.60 9.17
C GLY A 348 -8.18 8.83 8.61
N GLU A 349 -7.95 9.21 7.35
CA GLU A 349 -8.74 10.27 6.70
C GLU A 349 -10.09 9.77 6.19
N VAL A 350 -10.15 8.53 5.70
CA VAL A 350 -11.40 7.88 5.31
C VAL A 350 -12.25 7.62 6.55
N ASP A 351 -11.63 7.19 7.66
CA ASP A 351 -12.28 7.03 8.97
C ASP A 351 -12.81 8.38 9.50
N ALA A 352 -12.05 9.48 9.39
CA ALA A 352 -12.50 10.81 9.79
C ALA A 352 -13.62 11.39 8.88
N LEU A 353 -13.61 11.09 7.58
CA LEU A 353 -14.72 11.39 6.69
C LEU A 353 -15.96 10.55 7.04
N TRP A 354 -15.76 9.27 7.40
CA TRP A 354 -16.83 8.38 7.84
C TRP A 354 -17.48 8.83 9.16
N GLU A 355 -16.69 9.30 10.12
CA GLU A 355 -17.18 9.89 11.38
C GLU A 355 -18.03 11.15 11.13
N MET A 356 -17.54 12.07 10.28
CA MET A 356 -18.28 13.27 9.87
C MET A 356 -19.62 12.94 9.19
N VAL A 357 -19.59 12.00 8.24
CA VAL A 357 -20.78 11.52 7.51
C VAL A 357 -21.77 10.86 8.48
N THR A 358 -21.29 9.99 9.36
CA THR A 358 -22.08 9.31 10.38
C THR A 358 -22.77 10.30 11.30
N GLY A 359 -22.03 11.27 11.86
CA GLY A 359 -22.60 12.33 12.70
C GLY A 359 -23.69 13.13 11.99
N LYS A 360 -23.54 13.39 10.68
CA LYS A 360 -24.55 14.11 9.90
C LYS A 360 -25.78 13.26 9.56
N ILE A 361 -25.65 11.97 9.30
CA ILE A 361 -26.81 11.05 9.18
C ILE A 361 -27.62 11.06 10.48
N ILE A 362 -26.94 10.92 11.63
CA ILE A 362 -27.56 10.90 12.96
C ILE A 362 -28.30 12.22 13.23
N LEU A 363 -27.72 13.37 12.84
CA LEU A 363 -28.36 14.68 12.92
C LEU A 363 -29.62 14.76 12.05
N VAL A 364 -29.54 14.41 10.76
CA VAL A 364 -30.68 14.45 9.81
C VAL A 364 -31.84 13.58 10.29
N VAL A 365 -31.55 12.37 10.79
CA VAL A 365 -32.54 11.46 11.37
C VAL A 365 -33.18 12.05 12.63
N SER A 366 -32.36 12.60 13.53
CA SER A 366 -32.81 13.18 14.81
C SER A 366 -33.69 14.41 14.61
N GLU A 367 -33.31 15.33 13.72
CA GLU A 367 -34.07 16.53 13.40
C GLU A 367 -35.37 16.21 12.66
N SER A 368 -35.30 15.31 11.66
CA SER A 368 -36.49 14.89 10.91
C SER A 368 -37.54 14.27 11.83
N LEU A 369 -37.13 13.40 12.76
CA LEU A 369 -38.02 12.76 13.72
C LEU A 369 -38.41 13.64 14.92
N LYS A 370 -37.80 14.81 15.14
CA LYS A 370 -38.03 15.66 16.35
C LYS A 370 -39.50 16.12 16.47
N GLY A 371 -40.26 15.49 17.37
CA GLY A 371 -41.70 15.76 17.55
C GLY A 371 -42.63 14.97 16.61
N CYS A 372 -42.10 14.13 15.72
CA CYS A 372 -42.92 13.18 14.97
C CYS A 372 -43.62 12.17 15.91
N ARG A 373 -44.84 11.78 15.56
CA ARG A 373 -45.70 10.83 16.29
C ARG A 373 -46.12 9.60 15.47
N ASP A 374 -45.78 9.54 14.19
CA ASP A 374 -46.12 8.42 13.31
C ASP A 374 -45.13 7.25 13.50
N PRO A 375 -45.56 6.05 13.96
CA PRO A 375 -44.68 4.89 14.12
C PRO A 375 -44.18 4.32 12.78
N GLU A 376 -44.92 4.51 11.68
CA GLU A 376 -44.60 3.97 10.36
C GLU A 376 -43.35 4.65 9.76
N LEU A 377 -43.22 5.97 9.90
CA LEU A 377 -42.00 6.68 9.51
C LEU A 377 -40.75 6.17 10.26
N PHE A 378 -40.88 5.81 11.56
CA PHE A 378 -39.79 5.21 12.32
C PHE A 378 -39.39 3.84 11.76
N LEU A 379 -40.34 3.00 11.35
CA LEU A 379 -40.07 1.71 10.70
C LEU A 379 -39.34 1.89 9.36
N ARG A 380 -39.80 2.80 8.49
CA ARG A 380 -39.16 3.08 7.18
C ARG A 380 -37.71 3.54 7.33
N ILE A 381 -37.46 4.45 8.27
CA ILE A 381 -36.11 4.93 8.60
C ILE A 381 -35.26 3.79 9.17
N LYS A 382 -35.81 2.96 10.07
CA LYS A 382 -35.13 1.78 10.61
C LYS A 382 -34.69 0.79 9.53
N PHE A 383 -35.58 0.42 8.60
CA PHE A 383 -35.20 -0.51 7.52
C PHE A 383 -34.17 0.10 6.57
N SER A 384 -34.32 1.37 6.19
CA SER A 384 -33.35 2.11 5.35
C SER A 384 -31.95 2.15 5.98
N LEU A 385 -31.88 2.49 7.27
CA LEU A 385 -30.63 2.53 8.04
C LEU A 385 -30.05 1.13 8.27
N LEU A 386 -30.87 0.09 8.49
CA LEU A 386 -30.39 -1.27 8.72
C LEU A 386 -29.67 -1.83 7.48
N ILE A 387 -30.22 -1.63 6.28
CA ILE A 387 -29.59 -2.03 5.01
C ILE A 387 -28.29 -1.25 4.81
N PHE A 388 -28.29 0.06 5.06
CA PHE A 388 -27.11 0.92 4.97
C PHE A 388 -25.98 0.49 5.92
N ILE A 389 -26.32 0.22 7.18
CA ILE A 389 -25.39 -0.30 8.21
C ILE A 389 -24.80 -1.64 7.76
N GLN A 390 -25.65 -2.63 7.41
CA GLN A 390 -25.17 -3.95 7.00
C GLN A 390 -24.31 -3.87 5.73
N THR A 391 -24.65 -2.98 4.79
CA THR A 391 -23.85 -2.77 3.57
C THR A 391 -22.44 -2.29 3.93
N LEU A 392 -22.29 -1.25 4.74
CA LEU A 392 -20.97 -0.67 5.05
C LEU A 392 -20.17 -1.46 6.11
N GLU A 393 -20.85 -2.17 7.01
CA GLU A 393 -20.24 -3.16 7.91
C GLU A 393 -19.54 -4.28 7.12
N SER A 394 -20.06 -4.66 5.94
CA SER A 394 -19.40 -5.61 5.03
C SER A 394 -18.16 -5.08 4.29
N PHE A 395 -17.81 -3.80 4.50
CA PHE A 395 -16.59 -3.13 4.00
C PHE A 395 -15.69 -2.63 5.15
N ASP A 396 -15.77 -3.25 6.33
CA ASP A 396 -14.99 -2.98 7.54
C ASP A 396 -15.15 -1.55 8.15
N TYR A 397 -16.27 -0.87 7.86
CA TYR A 397 -16.55 0.45 8.46
C TYR A 397 -17.16 0.36 9.86
N LEU A 398 -16.74 1.27 10.75
CA LEU A 398 -17.22 1.33 12.14
C LEU A 398 -18.64 1.88 12.21
N VAL A 399 -19.64 1.00 12.21
CA VAL A 399 -21.08 1.34 12.22
C VAL A 399 -21.68 1.57 13.61
N LYS A 400 -20.89 1.43 14.70
CA LYS A 400 -21.39 1.47 16.09
C LYS A 400 -22.28 2.69 16.44
N PRO A 401 -21.96 3.94 16.07
CA PRO A 401 -22.82 5.09 16.39
C PRO A 401 -24.20 5.04 15.71
N LEU A 402 -24.30 4.38 14.54
CA LEU A 402 -25.55 4.17 13.82
C LEU A 402 -26.38 3.06 14.47
N GLN A 403 -25.73 2.01 15.00
CA GLN A 403 -26.38 0.95 15.79
C GLN A 403 -26.93 1.49 17.12
N GLU A 404 -26.17 2.36 17.81
CA GLU A 404 -26.63 3.10 19.00
C GLU A 404 -27.80 4.04 18.67
N THR A 405 -27.75 4.74 17.53
CA THR A 405 -28.85 5.59 17.05
C THR A 405 -30.11 4.75 16.79
N LEU A 406 -30.00 3.62 16.10
CA LEU A 406 -31.10 2.68 15.89
C LEU A 406 -31.74 2.19 17.21
N LEU A 407 -30.97 2.01 18.28
CA LEU A 407 -31.49 1.67 19.61
C LEU A 407 -32.32 2.81 20.22
N THR A 408 -31.88 4.07 20.09
CA THR A 408 -32.67 5.24 20.53
C THR A 408 -33.96 5.41 19.72
N LEU A 409 -33.94 5.08 18.41
CA LEU A 409 -35.15 5.03 17.60
C LEU A 409 -36.12 3.95 18.08
N PHE A 410 -35.63 2.76 18.44
CA PHE A 410 -36.45 1.69 19.01
C PHE A 410 -37.11 2.08 20.34
N GLN A 411 -36.37 2.73 21.25
CA GLN A 411 -36.91 3.21 22.53
C GLN A 411 -38.07 4.18 22.29
N ARG A 412 -37.88 5.17 21.41
CA ARG A 412 -38.91 6.18 21.11
C ARG A 412 -40.08 5.63 20.27
N TYR A 413 -39.83 4.68 19.38
CA TYR A 413 -40.89 3.91 18.70
C TYR A 413 -41.75 3.15 19.72
N SER A 414 -41.11 2.49 20.69
CA SER A 414 -41.79 1.77 21.77
C SER A 414 -42.68 2.71 22.60
N GLU A 415 -42.17 3.90 22.97
CA GLU A 415 -42.97 4.92 23.66
C GLU A 415 -44.19 5.38 22.84
N LEU A 416 -44.02 5.66 21.54
CA LEU A 416 -45.14 6.04 20.67
C LEU A 416 -46.19 4.93 20.57
N LEU A 417 -45.76 3.68 20.38
CA LEU A 417 -46.64 2.52 20.28
C LEU A 417 -47.39 2.27 21.60
N ILE A 418 -46.72 2.37 22.74
CA ILE A 418 -47.34 2.24 24.08
C ILE A 418 -48.39 3.33 24.31
N ASN A 419 -48.13 4.57 23.90
CA ASN A 419 -49.09 5.66 24.02
C ASN A 419 -50.30 5.48 23.09
N GLN A 420 -50.08 5.10 21.83
CA GLN A 420 -51.15 4.82 20.87
C GLN A 420 -52.09 3.70 21.36
N TYR A 421 -51.53 2.56 21.77
CA TYR A 421 -52.34 1.47 22.30
C TYR A 421 -52.94 1.80 23.68
N SER A 422 -52.31 2.66 24.47
CA SER A 422 -52.90 3.18 25.71
C SER A 422 -54.18 3.98 25.47
N GLU A 423 -54.20 4.86 24.47
CA GLU A 423 -55.38 5.65 24.08
C GLU A 423 -56.48 4.74 23.51
N VAL A 424 -56.12 3.77 22.66
CA VAL A 424 -57.05 2.78 22.09
C VAL A 424 -57.70 1.91 23.18
N PHE A 425 -56.91 1.36 24.10
CA PHE A 425 -57.41 0.52 25.20
C PHE A 425 -58.28 1.34 26.16
N GLU A 426 -57.86 2.57 26.48
CA GLU A 426 -58.66 3.46 27.33
C GLU A 426 -60.02 3.75 26.71
N LYS A 427 -60.07 4.04 25.40
CA LYS A 427 -61.32 4.23 24.66
C LYS A 427 -62.21 2.98 24.70
N ILE A 428 -61.68 1.82 24.31
CA ILE A 428 -62.42 0.55 24.26
C ILE A 428 -63.05 0.21 25.62
N VAL A 429 -62.29 0.33 26.70
CA VAL A 429 -62.77 -0.04 28.05
C VAL A 429 -63.69 1.04 28.63
N GLN A 430 -63.57 2.31 28.24
CA GLN A 430 -64.52 3.37 28.63
C GLN A 430 -65.86 3.26 27.88
N GLU A 431 -65.87 3.01 26.58
CA GLU A 431 -67.09 2.97 25.74
C GLU A 431 -67.96 1.72 25.98
N ASP A 432 -67.45 0.67 26.64
CA ASP A 432 -68.21 -0.57 26.89
C ASP A 432 -69.42 -0.38 27.82
N GLU A 433 -70.60 -0.72 27.32
CA GLU A 433 -71.86 -0.76 28.07
C GLU A 433 -71.91 -1.88 29.12
N CYS A 434 -70.92 -2.78 29.10
CA CYS A 434 -70.80 -3.96 29.97
C CYS A 434 -71.99 -4.92 29.79
N MET A 435 -72.27 -5.28 28.53
CA MET A 435 -73.27 -6.27 28.15
C MET A 435 -72.65 -7.47 27.41
N PRO A 436 -73.26 -8.67 27.47
CA PRO A 436 -72.83 -9.84 26.70
C PRO A 436 -72.72 -9.56 25.19
N MET A 437 -71.61 -9.93 24.56
CA MET A 437 -71.44 -9.79 23.11
C MET A 437 -72.38 -10.75 22.35
N THR A 438 -73.06 -10.27 21.32
CA THR A 438 -73.70 -11.11 20.31
C THR A 438 -72.81 -11.24 19.08
N VAL A 439 -72.96 -12.36 18.38
CA VAL A 439 -72.27 -12.72 17.14
C VAL A 439 -73.31 -13.22 16.14
N GLU A 440 -73.35 -12.64 14.94
CA GLU A 440 -74.42 -12.88 13.97
C GLU A 440 -74.11 -14.05 13.02
N ASN A 441 -72.83 -14.44 12.88
CA ASN A 441 -72.41 -15.48 11.94
C ASN A 441 -71.14 -16.25 12.37
N ALA A 442 -70.82 -17.31 11.61
CA ALA A 442 -69.71 -18.22 11.88
C ALA A 442 -68.33 -17.69 11.48
N ASP A 443 -68.23 -16.50 10.89
CA ASP A 443 -66.98 -15.85 10.51
C ASP A 443 -66.53 -14.85 11.60
N GLU A 444 -67.45 -14.02 12.11
CA GLU A 444 -67.27 -13.24 13.35
C GLU A 444 -66.88 -14.13 14.54
N LEU A 445 -67.53 -15.29 14.69
CA LEU A 445 -67.17 -16.26 15.72
C LEU A 445 -65.72 -16.76 15.53
N ARG A 446 -65.26 -16.89 14.27
CA ARG A 446 -63.90 -17.33 13.96
C ARG A 446 -62.86 -16.26 14.29
N GLU A 447 -63.16 -14.98 14.07
CA GLU A 447 -62.32 -13.86 14.51
C GLU A 447 -62.17 -13.87 16.04
N VAL A 448 -63.29 -13.98 16.79
CA VAL A 448 -63.24 -14.09 18.26
C VAL A 448 -62.45 -15.32 18.72
N MET A 449 -62.59 -16.46 18.03
CA MET A 449 -61.81 -17.67 18.31
C MET A 449 -60.32 -17.54 17.95
N GLN A 450 -59.94 -16.69 17.00
CA GLN A 450 -58.53 -16.49 16.61
C GLN A 450 -57.70 -15.89 17.75
N TYR A 451 -58.27 -14.92 18.48
CA TYR A 451 -57.55 -14.15 19.50
C TYR A 451 -57.88 -14.54 20.95
N THR A 452 -58.87 -15.40 21.19
CA THR A 452 -59.25 -15.86 22.54
C THR A 452 -59.24 -17.38 22.65
N ARG A 453 -59.13 -17.90 23.87
CA ARG A 453 -59.32 -19.34 24.17
C ARG A 453 -60.78 -19.81 24.17
N PHE A 454 -61.75 -18.96 23.80
CA PHE A 454 -63.15 -19.37 23.74
C PHE A 454 -63.35 -20.43 22.64
N ARG A 455 -63.79 -21.64 22.99
CA ARG A 455 -64.01 -22.76 22.07
C ARG A 455 -65.39 -23.38 22.35
N PRO A 456 -66.46 -22.91 21.69
CA PRO A 456 -67.80 -23.42 21.92
C PRO A 456 -67.97 -24.81 21.27
N ASP A 457 -68.50 -25.76 22.03
CA ASP A 457 -68.72 -27.12 21.55
C ASP A 457 -69.72 -27.20 20.39
N ARG A 458 -69.59 -28.25 19.57
CA ARG A 458 -70.53 -28.54 18.48
C ARG A 458 -71.98 -28.71 18.96
N GLU A 459 -72.21 -29.14 20.20
CA GLU A 459 -73.55 -29.14 20.80
C GLU A 459 -74.00 -27.75 21.24
N PHE A 460 -73.12 -26.95 21.84
CA PHE A 460 -73.45 -25.58 22.25
C PHE A 460 -73.90 -24.74 21.06
N LEU A 461 -73.18 -24.84 19.93
CA LEU A 461 -73.54 -24.17 18.68
C LEU A 461 -74.88 -24.67 18.10
N LYS A 462 -75.13 -25.99 18.13
CA LYS A 462 -76.40 -26.57 17.67
C LYS A 462 -77.61 -26.20 18.53
N ARG A 463 -77.42 -25.97 19.84
CA ARG A 463 -78.50 -25.66 20.79
C ARG A 463 -78.93 -24.19 20.75
N HIS A 464 -78.01 -23.27 20.48
CA HIS A 464 -78.28 -21.82 20.53
C HIS A 464 -78.42 -21.15 19.16
N GLY A 465 -77.77 -21.69 18.11
CA GLY A 465 -77.80 -21.11 16.77
C GLY A 465 -77.10 -19.75 16.67
N PHE A 466 -77.49 -18.97 15.66
CA PHE A 466 -77.12 -17.56 15.50
C PHE A 466 -78.41 -16.70 15.49
N PRO A 467 -78.41 -15.48 16.06
CA PRO A 467 -77.30 -14.81 16.72
C PRO A 467 -76.91 -15.44 18.06
N LEU A 468 -75.61 -15.69 18.23
CA LEU A 468 -75.05 -16.37 19.38
C LEU A 468 -74.62 -15.36 20.45
N ARG A 469 -75.15 -15.46 21.67
CA ARG A 469 -74.70 -14.66 22.81
C ARG A 469 -73.50 -15.31 23.50
N LEU A 470 -72.40 -14.58 23.55
CA LEU A 470 -71.15 -14.95 24.23
C LEU A 470 -71.19 -14.49 25.71
N PRO A 471 -70.41 -15.13 26.62
CA PRO A 471 -70.46 -14.81 28.05
C PRO A 471 -69.73 -13.51 28.43
N PHE A 472 -68.85 -12.98 27.58
CA PHE A 472 -68.07 -11.76 27.81
C PHE A 472 -68.59 -10.58 26.97
N SER A 473 -68.30 -9.34 27.38
CA SER A 473 -68.56 -8.15 26.55
C SER A 473 -67.54 -8.00 25.41
N LYS A 474 -67.80 -7.09 24.48
CA LYS A 474 -66.94 -6.83 23.30
C LYS A 474 -65.51 -6.38 23.69
N VAL A 475 -65.29 -5.85 24.90
CA VAL A 475 -63.97 -5.46 25.40
C VAL A 475 -62.97 -6.61 25.40
N PHE A 476 -63.37 -7.78 25.91
CA PHE A 476 -62.45 -8.90 26.10
C PHE A 476 -61.78 -9.37 24.78
N PRO A 477 -62.52 -9.79 23.73
CA PRO A 477 -61.89 -10.23 22.48
C PRO A 477 -61.17 -9.08 21.75
N THR A 478 -61.68 -7.84 21.84
CA THR A 478 -61.04 -6.68 21.20
C THR A 478 -59.68 -6.39 21.84
N CYS A 479 -59.60 -6.34 23.17
CA CYS A 479 -58.32 -6.18 23.86
C CYS A 479 -57.37 -7.37 23.62
N CYS A 480 -57.87 -8.62 23.53
CA CYS A 480 -57.03 -9.77 23.18
C CYS A 480 -56.42 -9.65 21.78
N ARG A 481 -57.21 -9.25 20.78
CA ARG A 481 -56.73 -8.96 19.41
C ARG A 481 -55.71 -7.83 19.44
N ASP A 482 -55.99 -6.74 20.14
CA ASP A 482 -55.16 -5.55 20.10
C ASP A 482 -53.87 -5.71 20.93
N VAL A 483 -53.84 -6.53 21.99
CA VAL A 483 -52.58 -6.99 22.64
C VAL A 483 -51.75 -7.80 21.63
N SER A 484 -52.39 -8.69 20.86
CA SER A 484 -51.68 -9.47 19.85
C SER A 484 -51.08 -8.57 18.76
N ALA A 485 -51.84 -7.61 18.24
CA ALA A 485 -51.36 -6.63 17.26
C ALA A 485 -50.20 -5.78 17.80
N PHE A 486 -50.30 -5.30 19.05
CA PHE A 486 -49.23 -4.58 19.73
C PHE A 486 -47.92 -5.39 19.82
N VAL A 487 -47.99 -6.66 20.24
CA VAL A 487 -46.81 -7.54 20.33
C VAL A 487 -46.15 -7.76 18.97
N HIS A 488 -46.92 -8.00 17.91
CA HIS A 488 -46.38 -8.16 16.56
C HIS A 488 -45.73 -6.87 16.04
N GLN A 489 -46.38 -5.71 16.19
CA GLN A 489 -45.84 -4.41 15.75
C GLN A 489 -44.60 -3.99 16.55
N PHE A 490 -44.50 -4.40 17.82
CA PHE A 490 -43.29 -4.19 18.63
C PHE A 490 -42.11 -5.02 18.08
N TYR A 491 -42.30 -6.32 17.85
CA TYR A 491 -41.25 -7.20 17.32
C TYR A 491 -40.87 -6.89 15.86
N GLN A 492 -41.75 -6.31 15.05
CA GLN A 492 -41.44 -5.81 13.70
C GLN A 492 -40.30 -4.77 13.70
N PHE A 493 -40.21 -3.93 14.74
CA PHE A 493 -39.05 -3.05 14.91
C PHE A 493 -37.83 -3.83 15.39
N ALA A 494 -37.98 -4.76 16.34
CA ALA A 494 -36.89 -5.56 16.90
C ALA A 494 -36.22 -6.55 15.91
N GLU A 495 -36.85 -6.88 14.78
CA GLU A 495 -36.24 -7.69 13.72
C GLU A 495 -34.95 -7.04 13.19
N GLY A 496 -33.81 -7.74 13.30
CA GLY A 496 -32.48 -7.25 12.91
C GLY A 496 -31.60 -6.69 14.05
N PHE A 497 -32.04 -6.77 15.30
CA PHE A 497 -31.31 -6.31 16.49
C PHE A 497 -30.74 -7.46 17.34
N SER A 498 -29.86 -8.28 16.75
CA SER A 498 -29.32 -9.49 17.38
C SER A 498 -28.64 -9.29 18.75
N GLN A 499 -28.10 -8.09 19.04
CA GLN A 499 -27.30 -7.82 20.24
C GLN A 499 -28.12 -7.37 21.47
N THR A 500 -29.33 -6.80 21.29
CA THR A 500 -30.07 -6.12 22.38
C THR A 500 -31.44 -6.73 22.70
N HIS A 501 -31.84 -7.83 22.05
CA HIS A 501 -33.11 -8.54 22.29
C HIS A 501 -33.48 -8.71 23.77
N GLY A 502 -32.50 -8.97 24.63
CA GLY A 502 -32.72 -9.18 26.06
C GLY A 502 -33.28 -7.98 26.83
N GLU A 503 -33.02 -6.74 26.37
CA GLU A 503 -33.63 -5.53 26.93
C GLU A 503 -34.99 -5.25 26.29
N MET A 504 -35.13 -5.56 25.00
CA MET A 504 -36.38 -5.42 24.23
C MET A 504 -37.51 -6.27 24.84
N ASP A 505 -37.23 -7.53 25.17
CA ASP A 505 -38.19 -8.42 25.85
C ASP A 505 -38.66 -7.86 27.20
N ASP A 506 -37.73 -7.29 27.99
CA ASP A 506 -38.03 -6.70 29.30
C ASP A 506 -38.80 -5.37 29.19
N ILE A 507 -38.61 -4.61 28.11
CA ILE A 507 -39.43 -3.43 27.78
C ILE A 507 -40.84 -3.85 27.36
N LEU A 508 -40.96 -4.81 26.43
CA LEU A 508 -42.25 -5.32 25.96
C LEU A 508 -43.08 -5.91 27.10
N LYS A 509 -42.45 -6.72 27.96
CA LYS A 509 -43.11 -7.28 29.14
C LYS A 509 -43.70 -6.19 30.03
N LYS A 510 -42.92 -5.13 30.34
CA LYS A 510 -43.37 -3.99 31.15
C LYS A 510 -44.50 -3.22 30.44
N ALA A 511 -44.45 -3.11 29.12
CA ALA A 511 -45.48 -2.46 28.32
C ALA A 511 -46.82 -3.23 28.36
N VAL A 512 -46.81 -4.55 28.14
CA VAL A 512 -48.00 -5.40 28.23
C VAL A 512 -48.58 -5.40 29.64
N ASP A 513 -47.74 -5.53 30.68
CA ASP A 513 -48.17 -5.38 32.08
C ASP A 513 -48.79 -4.00 32.33
N SER A 514 -48.24 -2.92 31.76
CA SER A 514 -48.77 -1.57 31.94
C SER A 514 -50.12 -1.36 31.25
N LEU A 515 -50.29 -1.79 29.99
CA LEU A 515 -51.57 -1.72 29.27
C LEU A 515 -52.67 -2.51 30.01
N LEU A 516 -52.38 -3.74 30.43
CA LEU A 516 -53.34 -4.59 31.14
C LEU A 516 -53.68 -4.07 32.54
N ILE A 517 -52.70 -3.58 33.31
CA ILE A 517 -52.94 -3.11 34.69
C ILE A 517 -53.51 -1.69 34.71
N GLN A 518 -52.86 -0.74 34.03
CA GLN A 518 -53.15 0.69 34.14
C GLN A 518 -54.29 1.16 33.24
N LYS A 519 -54.57 0.47 32.12
CA LYS A 519 -55.66 0.83 31.21
C LYS A 519 -56.84 -0.13 31.31
N VAL A 520 -56.65 -1.45 31.19
CA VAL A 520 -57.78 -2.39 31.34
C VAL A 520 -58.25 -2.48 32.79
N ASN A 521 -57.41 -3.00 33.70
CA ASN A 521 -57.85 -3.34 35.05
C ASN A 521 -58.26 -2.11 35.87
N ALA A 522 -57.55 -0.99 35.76
CA ALA A 522 -57.90 0.24 36.49
C ALA A 522 -59.25 0.84 36.07
N ILE A 523 -59.59 0.80 34.77
CA ILE A 523 -60.87 1.34 34.28
C ILE A 523 -62.03 0.38 34.61
N LEU A 524 -61.81 -0.94 34.53
CA LEU A 524 -62.79 -1.93 35.02
C LEU A 524 -63.01 -1.79 36.54
N LEU A 525 -61.96 -1.60 37.33
CA LEU A 525 -62.05 -1.33 38.78
C LEU A 525 -62.82 -0.04 39.08
N LYS A 526 -62.72 0.99 38.23
CA LYS A 526 -63.57 2.19 38.33
C LYS A 526 -65.03 1.89 37.97
N LYS A 527 -65.30 1.10 36.93
CA LYS A 527 -66.66 0.70 36.54
C LYS A 527 -67.36 -0.20 37.58
N LEU A 528 -66.63 -0.93 38.41
CA LEU A 528 -67.17 -1.66 39.59
C LEU A 528 -67.83 -0.75 40.65
N GLN A 529 -67.71 0.58 40.55
CA GLN A 529 -68.44 1.53 41.38
C GLN A 529 -69.91 1.74 40.94
N SER A 530 -70.34 1.12 39.83
CA SER A 530 -71.76 1.11 39.41
C SER A 530 -72.67 0.51 40.48
N THR A 531 -73.93 0.94 40.49
CA THR A 531 -75.00 0.33 41.30
C THR A 531 -75.74 -0.79 40.54
N ASN A 532 -75.54 -0.91 39.22
CA ASN A 532 -76.22 -1.91 38.40
C ASN A 532 -75.54 -3.28 38.52
N LEU A 533 -76.18 -4.19 39.25
CA LEU A 533 -75.71 -5.56 39.48
C LEU A 533 -75.41 -6.32 38.18
N SER A 534 -76.18 -6.11 37.10
CA SER A 534 -75.94 -6.80 35.82
C SER A 534 -74.63 -6.40 35.15
N GLN A 535 -74.27 -5.11 35.21
CA GLN A 535 -72.98 -4.62 34.72
C GLN A 535 -71.83 -5.16 35.56
N ILE A 536 -71.99 -5.22 36.89
CA ILE A 536 -70.96 -5.73 37.80
C ILE A 536 -70.71 -7.22 37.56
N VAL A 537 -71.77 -8.02 37.38
CA VAL A 537 -71.65 -9.43 36.97
C VAL A 537 -70.90 -9.55 35.64
N GLN A 538 -71.23 -8.73 34.64
CA GLN A 538 -70.53 -8.77 33.35
C GLN A 538 -69.04 -8.35 33.46
N ILE A 539 -68.72 -7.37 34.30
CA ILE A 539 -67.34 -6.95 34.59
C ILE A 539 -66.57 -8.07 35.28
N ILE A 540 -67.18 -8.81 36.22
CA ILE A 540 -66.55 -9.99 36.84
C ILE A 540 -66.24 -11.06 35.81
N ILE A 541 -67.20 -11.40 34.94
CA ILE A 541 -67.00 -12.38 33.89
C ILE A 541 -65.86 -11.93 32.96
N ASN A 542 -65.83 -10.66 32.56
CA ASN A 542 -64.74 -10.10 31.75
C ASN A 542 -63.38 -10.21 32.47
N ILE A 543 -63.29 -9.88 33.77
CA ILE A 543 -62.07 -9.99 34.57
C ILE A 543 -61.61 -11.46 34.68
N GLU A 544 -62.52 -12.41 34.84
CA GLU A 544 -62.20 -13.84 34.87
C GLU A 544 -61.66 -14.33 33.52
N TYR A 545 -62.27 -13.91 32.41
CA TYR A 545 -61.73 -14.20 31.07
C TYR A 545 -60.33 -13.57 30.87
N PHE A 546 -60.08 -12.34 31.35
CA PHE A 546 -58.74 -11.74 31.35
C PHE A 546 -57.74 -12.50 32.24
N GLU A 547 -58.08 -12.86 33.49
CA GLU A 547 -57.24 -13.68 34.39
C GLU A 547 -56.87 -15.01 33.71
N SER A 548 -57.83 -15.66 33.05
CA SER A 548 -57.64 -16.93 32.35
C SER A 548 -56.79 -16.83 31.07
N THR A 549 -56.64 -15.63 30.50
CA THR A 549 -55.94 -15.39 29.22
C THR A 549 -54.53 -14.81 29.40
N CYS A 550 -54.18 -14.31 30.59
CA CYS A 550 -52.81 -13.91 30.90
C CYS A 550 -51.73 -14.96 30.56
N PRO A 551 -51.93 -16.29 30.78
CA PRO A 551 -50.97 -17.32 30.36
C PRO A 551 -50.82 -17.45 28.83
N ASP A 552 -51.81 -17.04 28.04
CA ASP A 552 -51.70 -17.02 26.57
C ASP A 552 -50.90 -15.81 26.08
N PHE A 553 -51.03 -14.66 26.75
CA PHE A 553 -50.14 -13.52 26.51
C PHE A 553 -48.69 -13.85 26.91
N GLU A 554 -48.48 -14.59 28.01
CA GLU A 554 -47.16 -15.13 28.36
C GLU A 554 -46.63 -16.10 27.29
N MET A 555 -47.49 -16.96 26.72
CA MET A 555 -47.12 -17.88 25.64
C MET A 555 -46.78 -17.14 24.34
N LEU A 556 -47.60 -16.17 23.92
CA LEU A 556 -47.35 -15.33 22.75
C LEU A 556 -46.00 -14.59 22.84
N LEU A 557 -45.68 -14.04 24.02
CA LEU A 557 -44.37 -13.44 24.28
C LEU A 557 -43.24 -14.49 24.28
N MET A 558 -43.50 -15.74 24.66
CA MET A 558 -42.53 -16.84 24.59
C MET A 558 -42.32 -17.40 23.17
N GLU A 559 -43.29 -17.26 22.28
CA GLU A 559 -43.24 -17.71 20.87
C GLU A 559 -42.71 -16.63 19.92
N THR A 560 -42.96 -15.34 20.19
CA THR A 560 -42.57 -14.23 19.30
C THR A 560 -41.15 -13.71 19.57
N ARG A 561 -40.59 -13.95 20.76
CA ARG A 561 -39.19 -13.64 21.09
C ARG A 561 -38.20 -14.49 20.26
N SER A 562 -36.97 -14.00 20.10
CA SER A 562 -35.88 -14.83 19.56
C SER A 562 -35.46 -15.93 20.56
N PHE A 563 -35.12 -17.12 20.05
CA PHE A 563 -35.01 -18.36 20.84
C PHE A 563 -33.84 -18.43 21.86
N HIS A 564 -33.07 -17.35 22.04
CA HIS A 564 -31.83 -17.35 22.83
C HIS A 564 -32.01 -17.22 24.35
N ARG A 565 -33.25 -17.18 24.88
CA ARG A 565 -33.53 -17.08 26.33
C ARG A 565 -34.53 -18.13 26.83
N SER A 566 -34.02 -19.15 27.52
CA SER A 566 -34.79 -20.16 28.26
C SER A 566 -35.37 -19.64 29.59
N GLY A 567 -36.05 -18.49 29.57
CA GLY A 567 -36.73 -17.92 30.72
C GLY A 567 -38.26 -18.10 30.66
N ARG A 568 -38.91 -18.29 31.81
CA ARG A 568 -40.38 -18.16 31.91
C ARG A 568 -40.74 -16.68 32.08
N ILE A 569 -41.44 -16.14 31.09
CA ILE A 569 -42.14 -14.86 31.21
C ILE A 569 -43.37 -15.08 32.10
N HIS A 570 -43.58 -14.20 33.08
CA HIS A 570 -44.78 -14.19 33.92
C HIS A 570 -45.23 -12.74 34.13
N LEU A 571 -46.49 -12.44 33.81
CA LEU A 571 -47.10 -11.10 33.82
C LEU A 571 -47.71 -10.78 35.20
N LYS A 572 -47.40 -9.59 35.72
CA LYS A 572 -48.04 -9.04 36.93
C LYS A 572 -49.55 -8.80 36.73
N ALA A 573 -50.01 -8.67 35.49
CA ALA A 573 -51.42 -8.58 35.15
C ALA A 573 -52.24 -9.75 35.74
N SER A 574 -51.72 -10.98 35.73
CA SER A 574 -52.45 -12.18 36.21
C SER A 574 -52.83 -12.09 37.70
N SER A 575 -51.88 -11.76 38.57
CA SER A 575 -52.17 -11.56 40.00
C SER A 575 -53.05 -10.34 40.27
N THR A 576 -52.91 -9.29 39.44
CA THR A 576 -53.69 -8.05 39.57
C THR A 576 -55.17 -8.24 39.20
N PHE A 577 -55.48 -8.94 38.11
CA PHE A 577 -56.85 -9.33 37.76
C PHE A 577 -57.45 -10.23 38.85
N LYS A 578 -56.67 -11.19 39.38
CA LYS A 578 -57.12 -12.09 40.44
C LYS A 578 -57.48 -11.41 41.76
N GLU A 579 -56.75 -10.37 42.14
CA GLU A 579 -57.13 -9.53 43.29
C GLU A 579 -58.39 -8.71 42.96
N THR A 580 -58.49 -8.20 41.74
CA THR A 580 -59.63 -7.39 41.29
C THR A 580 -60.92 -8.20 41.22
N ARG A 581 -60.87 -9.48 40.79
CA ARG A 581 -62.02 -10.40 40.84
C ARG A 581 -62.52 -10.59 42.28
N ARG A 582 -61.63 -10.83 43.25
CA ARG A 582 -61.99 -10.95 44.68
C ARG A 582 -62.65 -9.70 45.25
N ARG A 583 -62.17 -8.50 44.85
CA ARG A 583 -62.78 -7.22 45.24
C ARG A 583 -64.18 -7.07 44.63
N ALA A 584 -64.36 -7.49 43.38
CA ALA A 584 -65.64 -7.47 42.68
C ALA A 584 -66.66 -8.49 43.22
N GLU A 585 -66.22 -9.72 43.50
CA GLU A 585 -66.99 -10.77 44.19
C GLU A 585 -67.56 -10.22 45.51
N LYS A 586 -66.70 -9.63 46.36
CA LYS A 586 -67.14 -8.98 47.61
C LYS A 586 -68.14 -7.85 47.35
N ARG A 587 -67.97 -7.05 46.29
CA ARG A 587 -68.88 -5.96 45.94
C ARG A 587 -70.27 -6.45 45.52
N ILE A 588 -70.38 -7.62 44.89
CA ILE A 588 -71.68 -8.26 44.63
C ILE A 588 -72.35 -8.63 45.95
N PHE A 589 -71.66 -9.28 46.88
CA PHE A 589 -72.26 -9.61 48.18
C PHE A 589 -72.72 -8.37 48.96
N GLU A 590 -71.94 -7.29 48.94
CA GLU A 590 -72.35 -6.00 49.53
C GLU A 590 -73.64 -5.44 48.92
N LEU A 591 -73.77 -5.48 47.59
CA LEU A 591 -74.95 -4.95 46.89
C LEU A 591 -76.18 -5.86 47.00
N VAL A 592 -75.99 -7.18 46.98
CA VAL A 592 -77.08 -8.14 47.21
C VAL A 592 -77.59 -8.04 48.64
N ASN A 593 -76.70 -7.95 49.63
CA ASN A 593 -77.10 -7.74 51.02
C ASN A 593 -77.83 -6.40 51.19
N SER A 594 -77.24 -5.28 50.73
CA SER A 594 -77.89 -3.96 50.77
C SER A 594 -79.28 -3.96 50.14
N LYS A 595 -79.48 -4.73 49.05
CA LYS A 595 -80.79 -4.84 48.40
C LYS A 595 -81.76 -5.76 49.14
N LEU A 596 -81.27 -6.79 49.83
CA LEU A 596 -82.08 -7.60 50.75
C LEU A 596 -82.48 -6.79 51.99
N ASP A 597 -81.57 -6.00 52.54
CA ASP A 597 -81.82 -5.09 53.66
C ASP A 597 -82.90 -4.06 53.28
N GLU A 598 -82.82 -3.42 52.11
CA GLU A 598 -83.90 -2.58 51.56
C GLU A 598 -85.26 -3.30 51.45
N PHE A 599 -85.28 -4.59 51.09
CA PHE A 599 -86.53 -5.38 51.04
C PHE A 599 -87.04 -5.79 52.43
N LEU A 600 -86.18 -5.90 53.43
CA LEU A 600 -86.53 -6.21 54.82
C LEU A 600 -87.00 -4.95 55.57
N GLU A 601 -86.44 -3.78 55.27
CA GLU A 601 -86.94 -2.48 55.78
C GLU A 601 -88.34 -2.14 55.23
N LEU A 602 -88.68 -2.62 54.03
CA LEU A 602 -90.02 -2.51 53.43
C LEU A 602 -91.03 -3.55 53.97
N ALA A 603 -90.60 -4.49 54.82
CA ALA A 603 -91.48 -5.48 55.43
C ALA A 603 -92.07 -4.93 56.74
N GLU A 604 -93.25 -4.30 56.65
CA GLU A 604 -94.07 -3.99 57.82
C GLU A 604 -94.55 -5.31 58.47
N PHE A 605 -93.81 -5.78 59.47
CA PHE A 605 -94.27 -6.83 60.38
C PHE A 605 -95.22 -6.20 61.41
N ASP A 606 -96.47 -6.65 61.46
CA ASP A 606 -97.36 -6.40 62.60
C ASP A 606 -96.77 -7.07 63.87
N TRP A 607 -96.63 -6.29 64.95
CA TRP A 607 -96.04 -6.71 66.24
C TRP A 607 -97.11 -6.99 67.31
#